data_AF-A0A975ITQ5-F1
#
_entry.id   AF-A0A975ITQ5-F1
#
_cell.length_a   1.000
_cell.length_b   1.000
_cell.length_c   1.000
_cell.angle_alpha   90.00
_cell.angle_beta   90.00
_cell.angle_gamma   90.00
#
_symmetry.space_group_name_H-M   'P 1'
#
loop_
_entity.id
_entity.type
_entity.pdbx_description
1 polymer ?
#
loop_
_entity_poly.entity_id
_entity_poly.type
_entity_poly.pdbx_seq_one_letter_code
_entity_poly.pdbx_strand_id
1 'polypeptide(L)'
;MKIFSTLLIVLISFTSIGQTNSENYLKQYDISKGAINELTFINKTQFNNFISTFEDNKGFELPKFFILDNSGKLLKHKLDVRISECGKGDVNELRKKYFKNLPTIDELNNFFNEKLEIPEENDFIVVFIWHEAMDKFNQHTFETYHTWKENDNIKFYFLNLNM
;
A
#
# COMPACT_ATOMS: atom_id res chain seq x y z
N MET A 1 -34.28 -46.31 -8.20
CA MET A 1 -32.85 -46.44 -8.59
C MET A 1 -32.46 -45.11 -9.23
N LYS A 2 -31.67 -44.27 -8.55
CA LYS A 2 -30.22 -44.09 -8.77
C LYS A 2 -29.98 -43.64 -10.24
N ILE A 3 -29.54 -42.41 -10.56
CA ILE A 3 -28.26 -41.81 -10.18
C ILE A 3 -28.12 -40.38 -10.79
N PHE A 4 -27.65 -39.44 -9.96
CA PHE A 4 -26.72 -38.31 -10.21
C PHE A 4 -27.18 -37.15 -11.12
N SER A 5 -27.34 -35.94 -10.58
CA SER A 5 -26.26 -35.01 -10.17
C SER A 5 -25.30 -34.73 -11.32
N THR A 6 -25.23 -33.46 -11.75
CA THR A 6 -24.01 -32.65 -11.97
C THR A 6 -24.28 -31.62 -13.07
N LEU A 7 -24.65 -30.39 -12.70
CA LEU A 7 -24.24 -29.21 -13.46
C LEU A 7 -24.13 -28.01 -12.50
N LEU A 8 -23.32 -28.20 -11.48
CA LEU A 8 -22.67 -27.14 -10.72
C LEU A 8 -21.21 -27.18 -11.17
N ILE A 9 -20.53 -26.03 -11.17
CA ILE A 9 -19.13 -25.78 -11.57
C ILE A 9 -18.97 -25.27 -13.02
N VAL A 10 -19.41 -24.03 -13.29
CA VAL A 10 -18.66 -23.10 -14.15
C VAL A 10 -18.79 -21.70 -13.54
N LEU A 11 -18.16 -21.50 -12.38
CA LEU A 11 -18.10 -20.18 -11.73
C LEU A 11 -16.80 -20.05 -10.92
N ILE A 12 -15.69 -20.52 -11.48
CA ILE A 12 -14.35 -20.36 -10.89
C ILE A 12 -13.33 -20.16 -12.02
N SER A 13 -13.43 -19.09 -12.79
CA SER A 13 -12.35 -18.75 -13.75
C SER A 13 -12.15 -17.26 -14.05
N PHE A 14 -12.83 -16.35 -13.35
CA PHE A 14 -12.65 -14.90 -13.59
C PHE A 14 -11.74 -14.19 -12.56
N THR A 15 -11.20 -14.90 -11.56
CA THR A 15 -10.29 -14.29 -10.56
C THR A 15 -8.82 -14.27 -10.98
N SER A 16 -8.42 -14.99 -12.04
CA SER A 16 -7.01 -15.12 -12.45
C SER A 16 -6.52 -14.01 -13.39
N ILE A 17 -7.42 -13.28 -14.06
CA ILE A 17 -7.01 -12.22 -15.01
C ILE A 17 -6.46 -10.99 -14.27
N GLY A 18 -7.05 -10.62 -13.13
CA GLY A 18 -6.57 -9.49 -12.31
C GLY A 18 -5.23 -9.77 -11.61
N GLN A 19 -5.01 -11.01 -11.14
CA GLN A 19 -3.74 -11.39 -10.49
C GLN A 19 -2.55 -11.33 -11.44
N THR A 20 -2.72 -11.77 -12.70
CA THR A 20 -1.63 -11.83 -13.69
C THR A 20 -1.07 -10.44 -14.01
N ASN A 21 -1.91 -9.40 -14.01
CA ASN A 21 -1.47 -8.03 -14.29
C ASN A 21 -0.62 -7.44 -13.13
N SER A 22 -1.03 -7.67 -11.88
CA SER A 22 -0.27 -7.20 -10.71
C SER A 22 1.14 -7.79 -10.62
N GLU A 23 1.26 -9.09 -10.89
CA GLU A 23 2.54 -9.79 -10.81
C GLU A 23 3.50 -9.35 -11.92
N ASN A 24 3.00 -9.18 -13.14
CA ASN A 24 3.79 -8.67 -14.26
C ASN A 24 4.27 -7.25 -14.02
N TYR A 25 3.42 -6.40 -13.42
CA TYR A 25 3.80 -5.03 -13.08
C TYR A 25 4.91 -4.99 -12.02
N LEU A 26 4.78 -5.74 -10.92
CA LEU A 26 5.80 -5.81 -9.87
C LEU A 26 7.13 -6.40 -10.40
N LYS A 27 7.07 -7.38 -11.30
CA LYS A 27 8.26 -7.97 -11.95
C LYS A 27 9.08 -6.95 -12.74
N GLN A 28 8.48 -5.90 -13.30
CA GLN A 28 9.22 -4.84 -14.00
C GLN A 28 10.19 -4.09 -13.07
N TYR A 29 9.96 -4.17 -11.76
CA TYR A 29 10.79 -3.56 -10.73
C TYR A 29 11.57 -4.58 -9.91
N ASP A 30 11.74 -5.81 -10.41
CA ASP A 30 12.43 -6.91 -9.71
C ASP A 30 11.79 -7.27 -8.34
N ILE A 31 10.47 -7.12 -8.22
CA ILE A 31 9.72 -7.48 -7.01
C ILE A 31 8.87 -8.72 -7.28
N SER A 32 9.08 -9.78 -6.50
CA SER A 32 8.21 -10.96 -6.50
C SER A 32 7.00 -10.71 -5.61
N LYS A 33 5.80 -11.05 -6.10
CA LYS A 33 4.56 -10.92 -5.31
C LYS A 33 4.60 -11.72 -4.00
N GLY A 34 5.29 -12.86 -3.98
CA GLY A 34 5.48 -13.66 -2.76
C GLY A 34 6.44 -13.04 -1.73
N ALA A 35 7.16 -11.97 -2.09
CA ALA A 35 8.11 -11.29 -1.22
C ALA A 35 7.52 -10.02 -0.57
N ILE A 36 6.25 -9.71 -0.81
CA ILE A 36 5.58 -8.51 -0.29
C ILE A 36 4.26 -8.85 0.40
N ASN A 37 3.89 -8.05 1.39
CA ASN A 37 2.54 -8.07 1.95
C ASN A 37 1.65 -7.12 1.12
N GLU A 38 0.74 -7.65 0.33
CA GLU A 38 -0.16 -6.85 -0.51
C GLU A 38 -1.42 -6.45 0.27
N LEU A 39 -1.71 -5.15 0.34
CA LEU A 39 -2.99 -4.63 0.81
C LEU A 39 -3.93 -4.41 -0.36
N THR A 40 -5.19 -4.77 -0.14
CA THR A 40 -6.30 -4.52 -1.07
C THR A 40 -7.47 -3.89 -0.32
N PHE A 41 -8.34 -3.21 -1.05
CA PHE A 41 -9.53 -2.58 -0.47
C PHE A 41 -10.63 -3.60 -0.21
N ILE A 42 -11.43 -3.37 0.85
CA ILE A 42 -12.58 -4.23 1.18
C ILE A 42 -13.59 -4.26 0.03
N ASN A 43 -13.87 -3.10 -0.57
CA ASN A 43 -14.78 -2.94 -1.70
C ASN A 43 -14.62 -1.54 -2.33
N LYS A 44 -15.35 -1.32 -3.43
CA LYS A 44 -15.33 -0.05 -4.19
C LYS A 44 -15.71 1.17 -3.35
N THR A 45 -16.63 1.00 -2.40
CA THR A 45 -17.03 2.08 -1.51
C THR A 45 -15.87 2.51 -0.63
N GLN A 46 -15.12 1.56 -0.05
CA GLN A 46 -13.95 1.88 0.77
C GLN A 46 -12.80 2.46 -0.03
N PHE A 47 -12.58 1.98 -1.27
CA PHE A 47 -11.65 2.63 -2.20
C PHE A 47 -12.00 4.11 -2.42
N ASN A 48 -13.25 4.42 -2.78
CA ASN A 48 -13.68 5.80 -3.00
C ASN A 48 -13.57 6.66 -1.74
N ASN A 49 -13.93 6.10 -0.57
CA ASN A 49 -13.83 6.80 0.72
C ASN A 49 -12.36 7.10 1.06
N PHE A 50 -11.47 6.13 0.83
CA PHE A 50 -10.03 6.32 0.98
C PHE A 50 -9.55 7.48 0.09
N ILE A 51 -9.84 7.45 -1.21
CA ILE A 51 -9.48 8.54 -2.14
C ILE A 51 -9.98 9.89 -1.62
N SER A 52 -11.25 9.98 -1.21
CA SER A 52 -11.84 11.23 -0.71
C SER A 52 -11.23 11.74 0.60
N THR A 53 -10.68 10.84 1.44
CA THR A 53 -10.04 11.20 2.71
C THR A 53 -8.70 11.88 2.49
N PHE A 54 -8.00 11.52 1.41
CA PHE A 54 -6.70 12.09 1.07
C PHE A 54 -6.82 13.22 0.04
N GLU A 55 -7.82 13.22 -0.85
CA GLU A 55 -8.02 14.26 -1.85
C GLU A 55 -8.65 15.55 -1.27
N ASP A 56 -7.81 16.46 -0.76
CA ASP A 56 -8.22 17.83 -0.41
C ASP A 56 -8.36 18.70 -1.68
N ASN A 57 -9.49 18.58 -2.39
CA ASN A 57 -9.85 19.26 -3.65
C ASN A 57 -9.28 18.62 -4.93
N LYS A 58 -9.67 19.16 -6.11
CA LYS A 58 -9.26 18.73 -7.48
C LYS A 58 -7.75 18.84 -7.80
N GLY A 59 -6.88 18.73 -6.80
CA GLY A 59 -5.43 18.90 -6.99
C GLY A 59 -4.57 18.32 -5.88
N PHE A 60 -5.11 17.50 -4.97
CA PHE A 60 -4.26 16.75 -4.05
C PHE A 60 -3.90 15.40 -4.66
N GLU A 61 -2.61 15.17 -4.89
CA GLU A 61 -2.06 13.91 -5.37
C GLU A 61 -1.94 12.94 -4.19
N LEU A 62 -2.39 11.69 -4.35
CA LEU A 62 -2.22 10.67 -3.32
C LEU A 62 -0.74 10.58 -2.90
N PRO A 63 -0.45 10.40 -1.60
CA PRO A 63 0.93 10.21 -1.17
C PRO A 63 1.50 8.92 -1.75
N LYS A 64 2.78 8.92 -2.10
CA LYS A 64 3.46 7.73 -2.65
C LYS A 64 3.56 6.58 -1.65
N PHE A 65 3.67 6.91 -0.37
CA PHE A 65 3.65 5.96 0.72
C PHE A 65 3.22 6.63 2.03
N PHE A 66 2.78 5.80 2.97
CA PHE A 66 2.47 6.17 4.35
C PHE A 66 3.52 5.56 5.27
N ILE A 67 3.87 6.28 6.34
CA ILE A 67 4.68 5.73 7.43
C ILE A 67 3.90 5.83 8.73
N LEU A 68 3.88 4.75 9.51
CA LEU A 68 3.32 4.72 10.86
C LEU A 68 4.41 4.34 11.85
N ASP A 69 4.39 4.98 13.01
CA ASP A 69 5.17 4.58 14.17
C ASP A 69 4.28 3.98 15.25
N ASN A 70 4.89 3.62 16.38
CA ASN A 70 4.23 3.03 17.53
C ASN A 70 3.11 3.87 18.16
N SER A 71 2.95 5.15 17.77
CA SER A 71 1.84 5.99 18.22
C SER A 71 0.53 5.67 17.50
N GLY A 72 0.57 4.83 16.45
CA GLY A 72 -0.58 4.51 15.60
C GLY A 72 -1.02 5.68 14.72
N LYS A 73 -0.24 6.76 14.68
CA LYS A 73 -0.51 7.93 13.84
C LYS A 73 0.33 7.88 12.58
N LEU A 74 -0.28 8.31 11.47
CA LEU A 74 0.46 8.57 10.24
C LEU A 74 1.53 9.64 10.49
N LEU A 75 2.79 9.26 10.32
CA LEU A 75 3.91 10.19 10.24
C LEU A 75 3.82 10.94 8.91
N LYS A 76 3.92 12.27 8.99
CA LYS A 76 3.95 13.07 7.76
C LYS A 76 5.37 13.14 7.25
N HIS A 77 5.55 12.59 6.06
CA HIS A 77 6.63 13.04 5.22
C HIS A 77 6.36 14.44 4.71
N LYS A 78 7.37 15.30 4.80
CA LYS A 78 7.48 16.39 3.84
C LYS A 78 7.75 15.72 2.49
N LEU A 79 6.73 15.34 1.72
CA LEU A 79 6.85 14.93 0.32
C LEU A 79 7.18 16.14 -0.59
N ASP A 80 8.12 16.97 -0.10
CA ASP A 80 9.11 17.73 -0.86
C ASP A 80 10.50 17.09 -0.56
N VAL A 81 10.56 15.77 -0.30
CA VAL A 81 11.81 15.05 -0.48
C VAL A 81 12.09 15.19 -1.96
N ARG A 82 13.04 16.06 -2.32
CA ARG A 82 13.47 16.18 -3.71
C ARG A 82 13.72 14.76 -4.21
N ILE A 83 13.32 14.45 -5.43
CA ILE A 83 13.53 13.15 -6.06
C ILE A 83 14.99 12.62 -5.85
N SER A 84 15.96 13.53 -5.72
CA SER A 84 17.36 13.26 -5.39
C SER A 84 17.66 12.69 -3.99
N GLU A 85 16.70 12.69 -3.08
CA GLU A 85 16.79 12.30 -1.66
C GLU A 85 15.92 11.08 -1.33
N CYS A 86 15.03 10.63 -2.23
CA CYS A 86 14.38 9.32 -2.09
C CYS A 86 15.47 8.22 -2.13
N GLY A 87 15.47 7.32 -1.14
CA GLY A 87 16.56 6.35 -0.94
C GLY A 87 17.82 6.93 -0.28
N LYS A 88 17.80 8.18 0.17
CA LYS A 88 18.89 8.79 0.97
C LYS A 88 18.35 9.30 2.30
N GLY A 89 18.27 8.41 3.28
CA GLY A 89 17.89 8.76 4.64
C GLY A 89 17.49 7.52 5.43
N ASP A 90 17.88 7.49 6.70
CA ASP A 90 17.41 6.51 7.67
C ASP A 90 15.95 6.82 8.03
N VAL A 91 15.07 5.81 8.06
CA VAL A 91 13.66 5.96 8.48
C VAL A 91 13.56 6.60 9.87
N ASN A 92 14.56 6.37 10.72
CA ASN A 92 14.67 6.95 12.05
C ASN A 92 14.79 8.49 12.02
N GLU A 93 15.35 9.07 10.95
CA GLU A 93 15.53 10.52 10.78
C GLU A 93 14.25 11.21 10.25
N LEU A 94 13.24 10.45 9.83
CA LEU A 94 12.04 10.96 9.14
C LEU A 94 10.95 11.48 10.10
N ARG A 95 11.20 11.53 11.41
CA ARG A 95 10.23 11.96 12.43
C ARG A 95 9.97 13.47 12.39
N LYS A 96 8.93 13.90 11.66
CA LYS A 96 8.34 15.26 11.80
C LYS A 96 6.84 15.16 12.08
N LYS A 97 6.38 15.84 13.14
CA LYS A 97 4.96 15.93 13.50
C LYS A 97 4.17 16.67 12.41
N TYR A 98 3.00 16.15 12.09
CA TYR A 98 2.01 16.85 11.29
C TYR A 98 0.97 17.56 12.15
N PHE A 99 0.38 18.61 11.58
CA PHE A 99 -0.67 19.40 12.23
C PHE A 99 -2.03 19.30 11.53
N LYS A 100 -2.20 18.51 10.44
CA LYS A 100 -3.55 18.11 10.02
C LYS A 100 -3.94 16.78 10.66
N ASN A 101 -5.24 16.59 10.82
CA ASN A 101 -5.83 15.32 11.23
C ASN A 101 -5.74 14.32 10.06
N LEU A 102 -4.64 13.56 10.00
CA LEU A 102 -4.55 12.37 9.16
C LEU A 102 -5.21 11.19 9.89
N PRO A 103 -5.75 10.19 9.16
CA PRO A 103 -6.30 9.01 9.78
C PRO A 103 -5.23 8.28 10.60
N THR A 104 -5.65 7.77 11.75
CA THR A 104 -4.93 6.80 12.56
C THR A 104 -4.90 5.43 11.86
N ILE A 105 -4.05 4.53 12.35
CA ILE A 105 -4.00 3.14 11.87
C ILE A 105 -5.35 2.43 11.99
N ASP A 106 -6.10 2.68 13.06
CA ASP A 106 -7.43 2.09 13.25
C ASP A 106 -8.44 2.63 12.24
N GLU A 107 -8.33 3.91 11.87
CA GLU A 107 -9.14 4.49 10.80
C GLU A 107 -8.75 3.92 9.43
N LEU A 108 -7.45 3.75 9.17
CA LEU A 108 -6.95 3.13 7.93
C LEU A 108 -7.42 1.68 7.76
N ASN A 109 -7.45 0.92 8.86
CA ASN A 109 -7.89 -0.48 8.87
C ASN A 109 -9.35 -0.66 8.42
N ASN A 110 -10.17 0.39 8.39
CA ASN A 110 -11.52 0.33 7.84
C ASN A 110 -11.56 0.31 6.31
N PHE A 111 -10.45 0.61 5.63
CA PHE A 111 -10.38 0.63 4.17
C PHE A 111 -9.95 -0.71 3.57
N PHE A 112 -9.15 -1.51 4.29
CA PHE A 112 -8.39 -2.63 3.75
C PHE A 112 -8.90 -4.01 4.21
N ASN A 113 -8.65 -5.04 3.40
CA ASN A 113 -8.97 -6.43 3.76
C ASN A 113 -8.02 -7.02 4.82
N GLU A 114 -6.85 -6.45 4.97
CA GLU A 114 -5.86 -6.85 5.96
C GLU A 114 -5.69 -5.75 7.00
N LYS A 115 -5.52 -6.16 8.26
CA LYS A 115 -5.33 -5.25 9.38
C LYS A 115 -3.85 -4.92 9.54
N LEU A 116 -3.53 -3.64 9.48
CA LEU A 116 -2.25 -3.09 9.91
C LEU A 116 -2.16 -3.14 11.43
N GLU A 117 -1.09 -3.75 11.92
CA GLU A 117 -0.77 -3.83 13.35
C GLU A 117 -0.05 -2.56 13.81
N ILE A 118 -0.21 -2.14 15.06
CA ILE A 118 0.60 -1.03 15.57
C ILE A 118 2.03 -1.55 15.77
N PRO A 119 3.06 -0.92 15.18
CA PRO A 119 4.43 -1.37 15.35
C PRO A 119 4.91 -1.17 16.81
N GLU A 120 5.79 -2.05 17.28
CA GLU A 120 6.34 -1.98 18.64
C GLU A 120 7.51 -0.99 18.71
N GLU A 121 7.74 -0.41 19.90
CA GLU A 121 8.95 0.38 20.21
C GLU A 121 9.45 1.34 19.12
N ASN A 122 10.53 0.98 18.43
CA ASN A 122 11.20 1.78 17.41
C ASN A 122 10.88 1.32 15.97
N ASP A 123 9.95 0.40 15.82
CA ASP A 123 9.57 -0.14 14.53
C ASP A 123 8.64 0.81 13.78
N PHE A 124 8.63 0.65 12.46
CA PHE A 124 7.80 1.40 11.56
C PHE A 124 7.03 0.49 10.63
N ILE A 125 5.84 0.94 10.23
CA ILE A 125 5.13 0.39 9.08
C ILE A 125 5.25 1.37 7.93
N VAL A 126 5.63 0.86 6.75
CA VAL A 126 5.61 1.62 5.51
C VAL A 126 4.61 0.97 4.55
N VAL A 127 3.58 1.72 4.18
CA VAL A 127 2.59 1.31 3.18
C VAL A 127 2.87 2.03 1.87
N PHE A 128 3.44 1.32 0.91
CA PHE A 128 3.69 1.80 -0.44
C PHE A 128 2.42 1.76 -1.28
N ILE A 129 2.06 2.87 -1.93
CA ILE A 129 0.93 2.91 -2.85
C ILE A 129 1.43 2.66 -4.26
N TRP A 130 0.74 1.80 -5.02
CA TRP A 130 1.09 1.53 -6.41
C TRP A 130 -0.14 1.37 -7.32
N HIS A 131 0.02 1.78 -8.59
CA HIS A 131 -1.00 1.69 -9.64
C HIS A 131 -0.40 1.86 -11.05
N GLU A 132 -0.65 0.94 -11.98
CA GLU A 132 -0.05 0.95 -13.32
C GLU A 132 -0.20 2.28 -14.09
N ALA A 133 -1.37 2.93 -14.03
CA ALA A 133 -1.59 4.20 -14.74
C ALA A 133 -0.82 5.40 -14.15
N MET A 134 -0.16 5.23 -13.00
CA MET A 134 0.55 6.26 -12.25
C MET A 134 2.07 5.98 -12.20
N ASP A 135 2.60 5.31 -13.20
CA ASP A 135 3.95 4.73 -13.26
C ASP A 135 5.10 5.64 -12.78
N LYS A 136 5.04 6.92 -13.17
CA LYS A 136 6.02 7.95 -12.74
C LYS A 136 6.10 8.10 -11.22
N PHE A 137 5.00 7.88 -10.51
CA PHE A 137 4.94 7.94 -9.05
C PHE A 137 5.42 6.64 -8.41
N ASN A 138 5.21 5.51 -9.08
CA ASN A 138 5.57 4.18 -8.57
C ASN A 138 7.06 3.88 -8.69
N GLN A 139 7.75 4.40 -9.71
CA GLN A 139 9.21 4.22 -9.82
C GLN A 139 9.92 4.58 -8.51
N HIS A 140 9.55 5.71 -7.91
CA HIS A 140 10.13 6.17 -6.65
C HIS A 140 9.70 5.32 -5.44
N THR A 141 8.47 4.83 -5.45
CA THR A 141 7.98 3.86 -4.45
C THR A 141 8.88 2.62 -4.44
N PHE A 142 9.21 2.08 -5.61
CA PHE A 142 10.03 0.86 -5.73
C PHE A 142 11.51 1.10 -5.46
N GLU A 143 12.08 2.24 -5.88
CA GLU A 143 13.43 2.66 -5.49
C GLU A 143 13.58 2.76 -3.96
N THR A 144 12.57 3.34 -3.30
CA THR A 144 12.54 3.48 -1.84
C THR A 144 12.45 2.11 -1.17
N TYR A 145 11.57 1.23 -1.66
CA TYR A 145 11.48 -0.15 -1.18
C TYR A 145 12.82 -0.87 -1.28
N HIS A 146 13.47 -0.87 -2.45
CA HIS A 146 14.76 -1.56 -2.62
C HIS A 146 15.85 -1.04 -1.70
N THR A 147 15.79 0.23 -1.34
CA THR A 147 16.75 0.82 -0.39
C THR A 147 16.48 0.35 1.05
N TRP A 148 15.21 0.19 1.44
CA TRP A 148 14.83 -0.04 2.83
C TRP A 148 14.45 -1.49 3.16
N LYS A 149 14.24 -2.36 2.16
CA LYS A 149 13.72 -3.72 2.35
C LYS A 149 14.54 -4.61 3.28
N GLU A 150 15.83 -4.31 3.47
CA GLU A 150 16.74 -5.04 4.36
C GLU A 150 16.80 -4.46 5.77
N ASN A 151 15.95 -3.47 6.11
CA ASN A 151 15.87 -2.89 7.44
C ASN A 151 14.86 -3.66 8.31
N ASP A 152 15.35 -4.35 9.33
CA ASP A 152 14.56 -5.19 10.23
C ASP A 152 13.53 -4.42 11.06
N ASN A 153 13.71 -3.11 11.23
CA ASN A 153 12.78 -2.26 11.99
C ASN A 153 11.61 -1.77 11.13
N ILE A 154 11.50 -2.21 9.87
CA ILE A 154 10.46 -1.75 8.95
C ILE A 154 9.63 -2.93 8.43
N LYS A 155 8.34 -2.89 8.71
CA LYS A 155 7.35 -3.78 8.09
C LYS A 155 6.74 -3.11 6.88
N PHE A 156 6.88 -3.74 5.72
CA PHE A 156 6.39 -3.21 4.45
C PHE A 156 5.04 -3.79 4.06
N TYR A 157 4.22 -2.93 3.47
CA TYR A 157 2.97 -3.28 2.80
C TYR A 157 2.88 -2.57 1.45
N PHE A 158 2.21 -3.19 0.49
CA PHE A 158 2.00 -2.64 -0.85
C PHE A 158 0.50 -2.53 -1.13
N LEU A 159 -0.03 -1.32 -1.07
CA LEU A 159 -1.41 -1.01 -1.36
C LEU A 159 -1.63 -0.88 -2.87
N ASN A 160 -2.33 -1.87 -3.41
CA ASN A 160 -2.74 -1.91 -4.80
C ASN A 160 -4.01 -1.07 -4.99
N LEU A 161 -3.93 0.01 -5.79
CA LEU A 161 -5.11 0.82 -6.12
C LEU A 161 -5.98 0.23 -7.23
N ASN A 162 -5.52 -0.83 -7.90
CA ASN A 162 -6.29 -1.50 -8.94
C ASN A 162 -7.37 -2.36 -8.27
N MET A 163 -8.63 -1.96 -8.42
CA MET A 163 -9.77 -2.53 -7.71
C MET A 163 -10.81 -3.12 -8.67
#